data_AF-A0A976FGG6-F1
#
_entry.id   AF-A0A976FGG6-F1
#
_cell.length_a   1.000
_cell.length_b   1.000
_cell.length_c   1.000
_cell.angle_alpha   90.00
_cell.angle_beta   90.00
_cell.angle_gamma   90.00
#
_symmetry.space_group_name_H-M   'P 1'
#
loop_
_entity.id
_entity.type
_entity.pdbx_description
1 polymer ?
#
loop_
_entity_poly.entity_id
_entity_poly.type
_entity_poly.pdbx_seq_one_letter_code
_entity_poly.pdbx_strand_id
1 'polypeptide(L)'
;MALHRSFQTARRCPLQSFLRSMHVLIPLQVSAASYSVPSTSTRVVPNNVTDSAVHTLLERAIAQRHPTQALQCLAQLHTSPGAPLLQKLAILLARQKKTSRHDALRAFEILRGVYRLPCLKPDDYTKLASIYVLDACVRHSMLDHAMELYDEALNQAVVLDLPAYDGLLKALVKQKRMEEAMEVLKALVRGEDLCPMETTFVPVLIKLIETREYDEAINVLQQGQKRGVVFTSTTFHPLLTLAEEDTVSTDSLIKFLSFIEDAWEECKDFDVEEYEDDLND
;
A
#
# COMPACT_ATOMS: atom_id res chain seq x y z
N MET A 1 24.02 27.62 26.01
CA MET A 1 22.65 27.39 26.51
C MET A 1 21.67 27.59 25.35
N ALA A 2 20.96 26.50 25.05
CA ALA A 2 19.85 26.27 24.12
C ALA A 2 19.38 27.42 23.20
N LEU A 3 19.56 27.23 21.88
CA LEU A 3 18.73 27.88 20.85
C LEU A 3 17.65 26.89 20.41
N HIS A 4 16.45 27.13 20.92
CA HIS A 4 15.21 26.46 20.51
C HIS A 4 14.88 26.87 19.06
N ARG A 5 15.00 25.94 18.10
CA ARG A 5 14.41 26.11 16.76
C ARG A 5 13.04 25.44 16.76
N SER A 6 12.01 26.27 16.65
CA SER A 6 10.60 25.89 16.50
C SER A 6 10.37 25.16 15.17
N PHE A 7 9.85 23.93 15.25
CA PHE A 7 9.28 23.21 14.13
C PHE A 7 7.95 23.87 13.71
N GLN A 8 7.90 24.44 12.51
CA GLN A 8 6.64 24.74 11.84
C GLN A 8 6.30 23.56 10.91
N THR A 9 5.22 22.86 11.24
CA THR A 9 4.64 21.82 10.39
C THR A 9 3.97 22.46 9.19
N ALA A 10 4.61 22.34 8.02
CA ALA A 10 4.02 22.72 6.75
C ALA A 10 2.87 21.75 6.43
N ARG A 11 1.63 22.26 6.46
CA ARG A 11 0.44 21.57 5.95
C ARG A 11 0.60 21.38 4.45
N ARG A 12 0.79 20.14 3.98
CA ARG A 12 0.77 19.81 2.55
C ARG A 12 -0.69 19.86 2.04
N CYS A 13 -0.92 20.61 0.97
CA CYS A 13 -2.21 20.80 0.32
C CYS A 13 -2.71 19.50 -0.36
N PRO A 14 -4.01 19.16 -0.27
CA PRO A 14 -4.59 18.11 -1.10
C PRO A 14 -4.90 18.66 -2.51
N LEU A 15 -4.47 17.94 -3.55
CA LEU A 15 -4.81 18.22 -4.94
C LEU A 15 -6.30 17.88 -5.16
N GLN A 16 -7.11 18.91 -5.42
CA GLN A 16 -8.49 18.78 -5.87
C GLN A 16 -8.54 18.69 -7.40
N SER A 17 -8.92 17.52 -7.92
CA SER A 17 -9.64 17.30 -9.20
C SER A 17 -9.80 15.78 -9.32
N PHE A 18 -10.95 15.15 -9.15
CA PHE A 18 -12.11 15.23 -10.02
C PHE A 18 -13.36 14.79 -9.23
N LEU A 19 -14.30 15.72 -9.01
CA LEU A 19 -15.67 15.39 -8.64
C LEU A 19 -16.45 15.09 -9.91
N ARG A 20 -16.96 13.86 -10.09
CA ARG A 20 -18.18 13.62 -10.89
C ARG A 20 -18.94 12.38 -10.43
N SER A 21 -20.20 12.66 -10.08
CA SER A 21 -21.37 11.79 -9.96
C SER A 21 -21.45 10.79 -8.80
N MET A 22 -22.00 11.27 -7.68
CA MET A 22 -22.60 10.41 -6.66
C MET A 22 -23.97 9.91 -7.14
N HIS A 23 -24.08 8.63 -7.46
CA HIS A 23 -25.36 7.94 -7.41
C HIS A 23 -25.61 7.49 -5.97
N VAL A 24 -26.61 8.11 -5.35
CA VAL A 24 -27.24 7.66 -4.10
C VAL A 24 -27.72 6.22 -4.30
N LEU A 25 -27.25 5.29 -3.47
CA LEU A 25 -27.90 3.99 -3.33
C LEU A 25 -28.58 3.89 -1.96
N ILE A 26 -29.87 3.60 -2.09
CA ILE A 26 -30.94 3.48 -1.12
C ILE A 26 -30.65 2.31 -0.15
N PRO A 27 -31.01 2.40 1.15
CA PRO A 27 -30.96 1.25 2.03
C PRO A 27 -31.95 0.17 1.57
N LEU A 28 -31.46 -1.05 1.37
CA LEU A 28 -32.23 -2.27 1.12
C LEU A 28 -33.31 -2.43 2.20
N GLN A 29 -34.57 -2.12 1.87
CA GLN A 29 -35.72 -2.62 2.62
C GLN A 29 -35.98 -4.06 2.20
N VAL A 30 -35.78 -5.00 3.13
CA VAL A 30 -36.35 -6.34 3.01
C VAL A 30 -37.77 -6.29 3.58
N SER A 31 -38.73 -6.53 2.70
CA SER A 31 -40.16 -6.66 3.02
C SER A 31 -40.39 -7.86 3.94
N ALA A 32 -40.93 -7.60 5.14
CA ALA A 32 -41.36 -8.64 6.07
C ALA A 32 -42.76 -9.14 5.66
N ALA A 33 -42.82 -10.32 5.04
CA ALA A 33 -44.07 -11.05 4.91
C ALA A 33 -44.48 -11.59 6.29
N SER A 34 -45.67 -11.21 6.72
CA SER A 34 -46.31 -11.59 7.97
C SER A 34 -46.57 -13.10 8.05
N TYR A 35 -45.97 -13.76 9.04
CA TYR A 35 -46.49 -15.02 9.59
C TYR A 35 -46.76 -14.83 11.08
N SER A 36 -48.04 -14.84 11.43
CA SER A 36 -48.54 -14.85 12.80
C SER A 36 -48.33 -16.23 13.43
N VAL A 37 -47.60 -16.29 14.55
CA VAL A 37 -47.58 -17.43 15.46
C VAL A 37 -47.83 -16.91 16.88
N PRO A 38 -48.61 -17.62 17.73
CA PRO A 38 -49.21 -17.03 18.93
C PRO A 38 -48.22 -16.83 20.07
N SER A 39 -48.49 -15.77 20.82
CA SER A 39 -47.76 -15.24 21.96
C SER A 39 -47.60 -16.24 23.11
N THR A 40 -46.37 -16.52 23.51
CA THR A 40 -46.04 -16.95 24.87
C THR A 40 -44.97 -16.03 25.45
N SER A 41 -45.42 -15.15 26.36
CA SER A 41 -44.67 -14.39 27.37
C SER A 41 -43.21 -14.03 27.01
N THR A 42 -43.04 -13.00 26.19
CA THR A 42 -41.75 -12.35 25.93
C THR A 42 -41.30 -11.59 27.17
N ARG A 43 -40.31 -12.14 27.89
CA ARG A 43 -39.36 -11.32 28.63
C ARG A 43 -38.59 -10.53 27.57
N VAL A 44 -38.90 -9.25 27.40
CA VAL A 44 -38.13 -8.33 26.55
C VAL A 44 -36.74 -8.21 27.17
N VAL A 45 -35.83 -9.09 26.76
CA VAL A 45 -34.40 -8.92 27.04
C VAL A 45 -33.97 -7.74 26.17
N PRO A 46 -33.40 -6.67 26.74
CA PRO A 46 -33.01 -5.54 25.92
C PRO A 46 -31.98 -5.99 24.87
N ASN A 47 -32.17 -5.58 23.62
CA ASN A 47 -31.33 -5.95 22.46
C ASN A 47 -29.82 -5.66 22.66
N ASN A 48 -29.47 -4.88 23.69
CA ASN A 48 -28.10 -4.62 24.10
C ASN A 48 -27.39 -5.86 24.70
N VAL A 49 -28.12 -6.80 25.32
CA VAL A 49 -27.53 -8.01 25.93
C VAL A 49 -27.10 -9.00 24.84
N THR A 50 -27.88 -9.12 23.77
CA THR A 50 -27.53 -9.98 22.63
C THR A 50 -26.35 -9.41 21.85
N ASP A 51 -26.34 -8.10 21.56
CA ASP A 51 -25.21 -7.45 20.88
C ASP A 51 -23.93 -7.53 21.72
N SER A 52 -24.01 -7.35 23.05
CA SER A 52 -22.86 -7.51 23.95
C SER A 52 -22.31 -8.94 23.93
N ALA A 53 -23.18 -9.96 23.94
CA ALA A 53 -22.75 -11.36 23.86
C ALA A 53 -22.07 -11.66 22.51
N VAL A 54 -22.67 -11.23 21.39
CA VAL A 54 -22.09 -11.42 20.05
C VAL A 54 -20.77 -10.67 19.90
N HIS A 55 -20.62 -9.48 20.49
CA HIS A 55 -19.37 -8.73 20.52
C HIS A 55 -18.25 -9.50 21.24
N THR A 56 -18.54 -10.09 22.41
CA THR A 56 -17.55 -10.92 23.12
C THR A 56 -17.19 -12.20 22.35
N LEU A 57 -18.14 -12.78 21.60
CA LEU A 57 -17.87 -13.92 20.72
C LEU A 57 -16.98 -13.52 19.54
N LEU A 58 -17.19 -12.34 18.96
CA LEU A 58 -16.37 -11.79 17.89
C LEU A 58 -14.92 -11.59 18.36
N GLU A 59 -14.71 -10.96 19.52
CA GLU A 59 -13.38 -10.79 20.12
C GLU A 59 -12.69 -12.13 20.33
N ARG A 60 -13.41 -13.13 20.85
CA ARG A 60 -12.90 -14.48 21.06
C ARG A 60 -12.54 -15.17 19.73
N ALA A 61 -13.40 -15.07 18.72
CA ALA A 61 -13.16 -15.67 17.40
C ALA A 61 -11.92 -15.06 16.73
N ILE A 62 -11.71 -13.75 16.86
CA ILE A 62 -10.52 -13.07 16.36
C ILE A 62 -9.27 -13.55 17.09
N ALA A 63 -9.33 -13.64 18.43
CA ALA A 63 -8.21 -14.14 19.24
C ALA A 63 -7.83 -15.59 18.89
N GLN A 64 -8.83 -16.43 18.62
CA GLN A 64 -8.64 -17.82 18.20
C GLN A 64 -8.33 -17.98 16.70
N ARG A 65 -8.27 -16.88 15.93
CA ARG A 65 -8.00 -16.86 14.49
C ARG A 65 -9.00 -17.68 13.66
N HIS A 66 -10.28 -17.63 14.01
CA HIS A 66 -11.39 -18.24 13.26
C HIS A 66 -12.11 -17.19 12.39
N PRO A 67 -11.67 -16.93 11.15
CA PRO A 67 -12.17 -15.83 10.33
C PRO A 67 -13.63 -16.00 9.91
N THR A 68 -14.05 -17.22 9.59
CA THR A 68 -15.43 -17.52 9.18
C THR A 68 -16.41 -17.26 10.32
N GLN A 69 -16.07 -17.70 11.53
CA GLN A 69 -16.87 -17.44 12.72
C GLN A 69 -16.90 -15.95 13.06
N ALA A 70 -15.75 -15.25 12.95
CA ALA A 70 -15.69 -13.82 13.19
C ALA A 70 -16.59 -13.03 12.21
N LEU A 71 -16.59 -13.37 10.92
CA LEU A 71 -17.47 -12.76 9.92
C LEU A 71 -18.96 -13.03 10.21
N GLN A 72 -19.30 -14.24 10.66
CA GLN A 72 -20.68 -14.57 11.08
C GLN A 72 -21.12 -13.73 12.27
N CYS A 73 -20.28 -13.57 13.28
CA CYS A 73 -20.57 -12.71 14.43
C CYS A 73 -20.72 -11.24 14.00
N LEU A 74 -19.85 -10.74 13.11
CA LEU A 74 -19.96 -9.38 12.58
C LEU A 74 -21.30 -9.13 11.87
N ALA A 75 -21.77 -10.09 11.08
CA ALA A 75 -23.05 -9.98 10.37
C ALA A 75 -24.28 -9.99 11.30
N GLN A 76 -24.14 -10.49 12.52
CA GLN A 76 -25.21 -10.55 13.52
C GLN A 76 -25.28 -9.31 14.42
N LEU A 77 -24.27 -8.42 14.37
CA LEU A 77 -24.24 -7.20 15.17
C LEU A 77 -25.11 -6.10 14.53
N HIS A 78 -26.00 -5.50 15.32
CA HIS A 78 -26.77 -4.33 14.89
C HIS A 78 -26.01 -3.03 15.14
N THR A 79 -25.19 -3.03 16.20
CA THR A 79 -24.28 -1.94 16.52
C THR A 79 -22.90 -2.18 15.88
N SER A 80 -22.38 -1.17 15.19
CA SER A 80 -21.07 -1.27 14.55
C SER A 80 -19.97 -1.41 15.62
N PRO A 81 -19.13 -2.45 15.57
CA PRO A 81 -18.06 -2.60 16.54
C PRO A 81 -17.02 -1.49 16.40
N GLY A 82 -16.33 -1.16 17.49
CA GLY A 82 -15.32 -0.10 17.50
C GLY A 82 -14.16 -0.38 16.55
N ALA A 83 -13.49 0.70 16.11
CA ALA A 83 -12.33 0.64 15.21
C ALA A 83 -11.26 -0.40 15.62
N PRO A 84 -10.86 -0.54 16.90
CA PRO A 84 -9.85 -1.52 17.31
C PRO A 84 -10.20 -2.96 16.98
N LEU A 85 -11.48 -3.33 17.06
CA LEU A 85 -11.93 -4.69 16.76
C LEU A 85 -11.98 -4.92 15.25
N LEU A 86 -12.45 -3.93 14.50
CA LEU A 86 -12.49 -3.96 13.04
C LEU A 86 -11.10 -4.05 12.41
N GLN A 87 -10.12 -3.28 12.90
CA GLN A 87 -8.73 -3.35 12.45
C GLN A 87 -8.13 -4.75 12.67
N LYS A 88 -8.34 -5.34 13.85
CA LYS A 88 -7.88 -6.71 14.16
C LYS A 88 -8.54 -7.75 13.26
N LEU A 89 -9.82 -7.59 12.96
CA LEU A 89 -10.54 -8.45 12.02
C LEU A 89 -9.99 -8.31 10.60
N ALA A 90 -9.77 -7.10 10.11
CA ALA A 90 -9.19 -6.85 8.78
C ALA A 90 -7.81 -7.51 8.64
N ILE A 91 -6.95 -7.37 9.67
CA ILE A 91 -5.64 -8.05 9.72
C ILE A 91 -5.81 -9.58 9.69
N LEU A 92 -6.75 -10.13 10.48
CA LEU A 92 -7.01 -11.57 10.49
C LEU A 92 -7.45 -12.09 9.12
N LEU A 93 -8.27 -11.33 8.39
CA LEU A 93 -8.75 -11.70 7.05
C LEU A 93 -7.63 -11.61 6.01
N ALA A 94 -6.84 -10.54 6.03
CA ALA A 94 -5.81 -10.27 5.03
C ALA A 94 -4.54 -11.13 5.18
N ARG A 95 -4.18 -11.53 6.42
CA ARG A 95 -2.92 -12.24 6.73
C ARG A 95 -2.99 -13.76 6.50
N GLN A 96 -4.11 -14.33 6.06
CA GLN A 96 -4.26 -15.78 6.00
C GLN A 96 -3.36 -16.40 4.95
N LYS A 97 -2.75 -17.56 5.26
CA LYS A 97 -1.89 -18.30 4.31
C LYS A 97 -2.63 -18.72 3.04
N LYS A 98 -3.94 -19.01 3.16
CA LYS A 98 -4.86 -19.29 2.04
C LYS A 98 -5.97 -18.24 2.02
N THR A 99 -5.59 -16.96 1.91
CA THR A 99 -6.57 -15.89 1.74
C THR A 99 -7.32 -16.10 0.43
N SER A 100 -8.65 -16.05 0.44
CA SER A 100 -9.44 -16.00 -0.80
C SER A 100 -9.60 -14.56 -1.26
N ARG A 101 -9.86 -14.35 -2.56
CA ARG A 101 -10.20 -13.01 -3.08
C ARG A 101 -11.38 -12.39 -2.33
N HIS A 102 -12.35 -13.20 -1.91
CA HIS A 102 -13.48 -12.74 -1.12
C HIS A 102 -13.04 -12.25 0.27
N ASP A 103 -12.13 -12.95 0.95
CA ASP A 103 -11.63 -12.52 2.27
C ASP A 103 -10.83 -11.23 2.17
N ALA A 104 -10.01 -11.08 1.12
CA ALA A 104 -9.30 -9.84 0.83
C ALA A 104 -10.28 -8.67 0.59
N LEU A 105 -11.35 -8.91 -0.18
CA LEU A 105 -12.41 -7.92 -0.40
C LEU A 105 -13.11 -7.54 0.90
N ARG A 106 -13.45 -8.51 1.76
CA ARG A 106 -14.03 -8.21 3.08
C ARG A 106 -13.09 -7.42 3.98
N ALA A 107 -11.80 -7.76 3.98
CA ALA A 107 -10.79 -7.04 4.74
C ALA A 107 -10.69 -5.57 4.28
N PHE A 108 -10.72 -5.35 2.97
CA PHE A 108 -10.78 -4.03 2.35
C PHE A 108 -12.03 -3.25 2.75
N GLU A 109 -13.23 -3.85 2.60
CA GLU A 109 -14.49 -3.19 2.96
C GLU A 109 -14.51 -2.75 4.43
N ILE A 110 -14.00 -3.61 5.33
CA ILE A 110 -13.89 -3.31 6.75
C ILE A 110 -12.95 -2.13 7.00
N LEU A 111 -11.72 -2.18 6.45
CA LEU A 111 -10.72 -1.15 6.69
C LEU A 111 -11.12 0.20 6.08
N ARG A 112 -11.74 0.18 4.90
CA ARG A 112 -12.35 1.35 4.28
C ARG A 112 -13.43 1.96 5.17
N GLY A 113 -14.25 1.12 5.79
CA GLY A 113 -15.22 1.55 6.80
C GLY A 113 -14.56 2.24 7.99
N VAL A 114 -13.44 1.70 8.48
CA VAL A 114 -12.65 2.30 9.58
C VAL A 114 -12.12 3.68 9.19
N TYR A 115 -11.59 3.85 7.97
CA TYR A 115 -11.08 5.13 7.48
C TYR A 115 -12.14 6.23 7.37
N ARG A 116 -13.41 5.85 7.20
CA ARG A 116 -14.54 6.78 7.09
C ARG A 116 -15.15 7.16 8.44
N LEU A 117 -14.62 6.64 9.55
CA LEU A 117 -15.09 7.03 10.87
C LEU A 117 -14.64 8.47 11.20
N PRO A 118 -15.55 9.37 11.58
CA PRO A 118 -15.25 10.81 11.75
C PRO A 118 -14.27 11.11 12.89
N CYS A 119 -14.07 10.17 13.81
CA CYS A 119 -13.16 10.31 14.96
C CYS A 119 -11.97 9.34 14.90
N LEU A 120 -11.66 8.75 13.74
CA LEU A 120 -10.48 7.91 13.60
C LEU A 120 -9.23 8.73 13.88
N LYS A 121 -8.42 8.23 14.81
CA LYS A 121 -7.02 8.63 14.98
C LYS A 121 -6.19 7.43 14.59
N PRO A 122 -5.48 7.48 13.45
CA PRO A 122 -4.65 6.37 13.04
C PRO A 122 -3.63 6.02 14.10
N ASP A 123 -3.58 4.74 14.42
CA ASP A 123 -2.69 4.12 15.38
C ASP A 123 -1.86 3.03 14.69
N ASP A 124 -0.99 2.37 15.46
CA ASP A 124 -0.13 1.29 14.93
C ASP A 124 -0.96 0.14 14.33
N TYR A 125 -2.16 -0.12 14.85
CA TYR A 125 -3.08 -1.10 14.28
C TYR A 125 -3.67 -0.66 12.94
N THR A 126 -3.98 0.63 12.77
CA THR A 126 -4.41 1.20 11.48
C THR A 126 -3.32 1.03 10.42
N LYS A 127 -2.08 1.35 10.78
CA LYS A 127 -0.91 1.16 9.90
C LYS A 127 -0.75 -0.32 9.53
N LEU A 128 -0.75 -1.20 10.52
CA LEU A 128 -0.59 -2.64 10.29
C LEU A 128 -1.71 -3.22 9.43
N ALA A 129 -2.97 -2.83 9.70
CA ALA A 129 -4.11 -3.24 8.89
C ALA A 129 -3.97 -2.79 7.44
N SER A 130 -3.54 -1.55 7.22
CA SER A 130 -3.34 -1.00 5.86
C SER A 130 -2.30 -1.77 5.07
N ILE A 131 -1.16 -2.08 5.69
CA ILE A 131 -0.10 -2.87 5.06
C ILE A 131 -0.63 -4.25 4.65
N TYR A 132 -1.26 -4.98 5.59
CA TYR A 132 -1.74 -6.34 5.29
C TYR A 132 -2.88 -6.36 4.27
N VAL A 133 -3.84 -5.45 4.37
CA VAL A 133 -4.98 -5.41 3.45
C VAL A 133 -4.53 -5.00 2.05
N LEU A 134 -3.62 -4.02 1.93
CA LEU A 134 -3.04 -3.62 0.65
C LEU A 134 -2.28 -4.79 0.02
N ASP A 135 -1.41 -5.47 0.78
CA ASP A 135 -0.71 -6.69 0.32
C ASP A 135 -1.71 -7.77 -0.16
N ALA A 136 -2.79 -8.01 0.59
CA ALA A 136 -3.81 -8.97 0.18
C ALA A 136 -4.51 -8.56 -1.13
N CYS A 137 -4.85 -7.28 -1.30
CA CYS A 137 -5.40 -6.76 -2.55
C CYS A 137 -4.43 -6.95 -3.72
N VAL A 138 -3.14 -6.64 -3.53
CA VAL A 138 -2.09 -6.82 -4.54
C VAL A 138 -1.95 -8.31 -4.91
N ARG A 139 -1.83 -9.21 -3.93
CA ARG A 139 -1.74 -10.66 -4.16
C ARG A 139 -2.91 -11.22 -4.96
N HIS A 140 -4.10 -10.68 -4.76
CA HIS A 140 -5.32 -11.10 -5.46
C HIS A 140 -5.63 -10.28 -6.72
N SER A 141 -4.69 -9.46 -7.20
CA SER A 141 -4.86 -8.62 -8.40
C SER A 141 -6.11 -7.72 -8.32
N MET A 142 -6.35 -7.16 -7.14
CA MET A 142 -7.42 -6.20 -6.86
C MET A 142 -6.83 -4.78 -6.84
N LEU A 143 -6.20 -4.36 -7.93
CA LEU A 143 -5.41 -3.12 -7.95
C LEU A 143 -6.24 -1.87 -7.68
N ASP A 144 -7.47 -1.78 -8.18
CA ASP A 144 -8.34 -0.62 -7.91
C ASP A 144 -8.61 -0.46 -6.41
N HIS A 145 -8.76 -1.57 -5.69
CA HIS A 145 -8.98 -1.57 -4.24
C HIS A 145 -7.68 -1.27 -3.49
N ALA A 146 -6.54 -1.77 -4.00
CA ALA A 146 -5.23 -1.44 -3.43
C ALA A 146 -4.91 0.06 -3.56
N MET A 147 -5.24 0.67 -4.70
CA MET A 147 -5.07 2.11 -4.94
C MET A 147 -6.04 2.96 -4.13
N GLU A 148 -7.32 2.58 -4.03
CA GLU A 148 -8.27 3.28 -3.13
C GLU A 148 -7.76 3.26 -1.69
N LEU A 149 -7.23 2.12 -1.23
CA LEU A 149 -6.69 2.00 0.13
C LEU A 149 -5.37 2.77 0.32
N TYR A 150 -4.51 2.79 -0.70
CA TYR A 150 -3.29 3.61 -0.72
C TYR A 150 -3.63 5.09 -0.54
N ASP A 151 -4.61 5.59 -1.30
CA ASP A 151 -5.07 6.98 -1.21
C ASP A 151 -5.72 7.28 0.16
N GLU A 152 -6.56 6.37 0.68
CA GLU A 152 -7.15 6.52 2.01
C GLU A 152 -6.07 6.56 3.11
N ALA A 153 -5.04 5.73 3.02
CA ALA A 153 -3.90 5.73 3.94
C ALA A 153 -3.13 7.06 3.89
N LEU A 154 -2.81 7.56 2.69
CA LEU A 154 -2.12 8.86 2.54
C LEU A 154 -2.94 10.02 3.09
N ASN A 155 -4.26 10.05 2.79
CA ASN A 155 -5.17 11.09 3.27
C ASN A 155 -5.26 11.14 4.80
N GLN A 156 -5.04 10.01 5.46
CA GLN A 156 -5.05 9.87 6.91
C GLN A 156 -3.64 9.93 7.52
N ALA A 157 -2.62 10.29 6.73
CA ALA A 157 -1.22 10.34 7.14
C ALA A 157 -0.70 9.00 7.72
N VAL A 158 -1.22 7.87 7.21
CA VAL A 158 -0.74 6.54 7.56
C VAL A 158 0.45 6.19 6.67
N VAL A 159 1.62 6.05 7.30
CA VAL A 159 2.86 5.67 6.61
C VAL A 159 2.89 4.16 6.39
N LEU A 160 2.73 3.72 5.15
CA LEU A 160 2.94 2.33 4.72
C LEU A 160 4.42 1.93 4.83
N ASP A 161 4.73 0.64 4.73
CA ASP A 161 6.11 0.16 4.72
C ASP A 161 6.65 -0.01 3.29
N LEU A 162 7.98 -0.10 3.16
CA LEU A 162 8.63 -0.23 1.86
C LEU A 162 8.17 -1.48 1.08
N PRO A 163 7.98 -2.67 1.70
CA PRO A 163 7.40 -3.82 1.02
C PRO A 163 6.02 -3.58 0.40
N ALA A 164 5.14 -2.80 1.04
CA ALA A 164 3.85 -2.44 0.46
C ALA A 164 4.02 -1.60 -0.82
N TYR A 165 4.92 -0.61 -0.82
CA TYR A 165 5.26 0.17 -2.00
C TYR A 165 5.85 -0.68 -3.12
N ASP A 166 6.85 -1.51 -2.81
CA ASP A 166 7.49 -2.40 -3.79
C ASP A 166 6.47 -3.36 -4.43
N GLY A 167 5.57 -3.92 -3.62
CA GLY A 167 4.49 -4.79 -4.08
C GLY A 167 3.52 -4.06 -5.01
N LEU A 168 3.12 -2.84 -4.63
CA LEU A 168 2.20 -2.01 -5.41
C LEU A 168 2.83 -1.61 -6.76
N LEU A 169 4.07 -1.13 -6.76
CA LEU A 169 4.81 -0.75 -7.98
C LEU A 169 4.96 -1.93 -8.94
N LYS A 170 5.41 -3.09 -8.45
CA LYS A 170 5.53 -4.31 -9.27
C LYS A 170 4.19 -4.69 -9.91
N ALA A 171 3.11 -4.60 -9.15
CA ALA A 171 1.79 -5.00 -9.62
C ALA A 171 1.19 -4.00 -10.62
N LEU A 172 1.35 -2.69 -10.40
CA LEU A 172 0.93 -1.64 -11.33
C LEU A 172 1.66 -1.75 -12.68
N VAL A 173 3.00 -1.90 -12.64
CA VAL A 173 3.82 -2.11 -13.84
C VAL A 173 3.36 -3.35 -14.60
N LYS A 174 3.16 -4.47 -13.91
CA LYS A 174 2.69 -5.73 -14.53
C LYS A 174 1.31 -5.59 -15.18
N GLN A 175 0.42 -4.76 -14.64
CA GLN A 175 -0.89 -4.47 -15.22
C GLN A 175 -0.89 -3.30 -16.22
N LYS A 176 0.30 -2.84 -16.64
CA LYS A 176 0.47 -1.73 -17.60
C LYS A 176 -0.14 -0.39 -17.13
N ARG A 177 -0.25 -0.18 -15.81
CA ARG A 177 -0.75 1.06 -15.19
C ARG A 177 0.43 1.97 -14.84
N MET A 178 1.19 2.38 -15.87
CA MET A 178 2.46 3.10 -15.68
C MET A 178 2.31 4.49 -15.08
N GLU A 179 1.24 5.21 -15.43
CA GLU A 179 0.96 6.55 -14.89
C GLU A 179 0.85 6.51 -13.36
N GLU A 180 0.02 5.61 -12.84
CA GLU A 180 -0.15 5.41 -11.39
C GLU A 180 1.12 4.89 -10.72
N ALA A 181 1.87 3.98 -11.36
CA ALA A 181 3.15 3.51 -10.83
C ALA A 181 4.14 4.68 -10.66
N MET A 182 4.17 5.59 -11.62
CA MET A 182 5.03 6.77 -11.57
C MET A 182 4.58 7.75 -10.47
N GLU A 183 3.27 7.92 -10.26
CA GLU A 183 2.73 8.74 -9.17
C GLU A 183 3.12 8.19 -7.80
N VAL A 184 2.96 6.88 -7.60
CA VAL A 184 3.35 6.18 -6.36
C VAL A 184 4.86 6.33 -6.11
N LEU A 185 5.69 6.13 -7.13
CA LEU A 185 7.15 6.28 -7.00
C LEU A 185 7.53 7.73 -6.67
N LYS A 186 6.96 8.71 -7.37
CA LYS A 186 7.18 10.14 -7.11
C LYS A 186 6.69 10.56 -5.72
N ALA A 187 5.61 9.97 -5.21
CA ALA A 187 5.15 10.20 -3.85
C ALA A 187 6.15 9.65 -2.82
N LEU A 188 6.63 8.42 -3.01
CA LEU A 188 7.63 7.79 -2.15
C LEU A 188 8.97 8.56 -2.13
N VAL A 189 9.44 9.01 -3.29
CA VAL A 189 10.65 9.83 -3.44
C VAL A 189 10.52 11.20 -2.77
N ARG A 190 9.31 11.78 -2.70
CA ARG A 190 9.06 13.07 -2.03
C ARG A 190 8.76 12.97 -0.53
N GLY A 191 8.47 11.78 -0.02
CA GLY A 191 8.29 11.54 1.42
C GLY A 191 9.63 11.64 2.15
N GLU A 192 9.65 11.66 3.48
CA GLU A 192 10.91 11.55 4.25
C GLU A 192 10.90 10.35 5.19
N ASP A 193 9.75 9.70 5.35
CA ASP A 193 9.52 8.64 6.33
C ASP A 193 10.10 7.28 5.93
N LEU A 194 10.50 7.12 4.66
CA LEU A 194 11.02 5.89 4.09
C LEU A 194 12.24 6.16 3.21
N CYS A 195 13.23 5.27 3.28
CA CYS A 195 14.38 5.23 2.38
C CYS A 195 14.10 4.20 1.27
N PRO A 196 13.87 4.63 0.02
CA PRO A 196 13.72 3.71 -1.11
C PRO A 196 14.99 2.90 -1.34
N MET A 197 14.87 1.69 -1.86
CA MET A 197 16.01 0.86 -2.23
C MET A 197 16.10 0.72 -3.75
N GLU A 198 17.24 0.25 -4.25
CA GLU A 198 17.43 -0.11 -5.65
C GLU A 198 16.26 -0.94 -6.20
N THR A 199 15.81 -1.95 -5.45
CA THR A 199 14.69 -2.85 -5.80
C THR A 199 13.34 -2.15 -6.01
N THR A 200 13.15 -0.96 -5.44
CA THR A 200 11.93 -0.16 -5.58
C THR A 200 11.82 0.46 -6.96
N PHE A 201 12.94 0.86 -7.56
CA PHE A 201 12.98 1.55 -8.86
C PHE A 201 13.01 0.58 -10.04
N VAL A 202 13.67 -0.57 -9.88
CA VAL A 202 13.90 -1.56 -10.95
C VAL A 202 12.66 -1.91 -11.78
N PRO A 203 11.46 -2.20 -11.20
CA PRO A 203 10.28 -2.52 -12.00
C PRO A 203 9.87 -1.40 -12.94
N VAL A 204 9.94 -0.15 -12.49
CA VAL A 204 9.58 1.03 -13.28
C VAL A 204 10.65 1.28 -14.35
N LEU A 205 11.93 1.18 -13.99
CA LEU A 205 13.05 1.37 -14.90
C LEU A 205 13.02 0.36 -16.06
N ILE A 206 12.89 -0.94 -15.76
CA ILE A 206 12.76 -2.00 -16.77
C ILE A 206 11.61 -1.63 -17.73
N LYS A 207 10.48 -1.19 -17.19
CA LYS A 207 9.32 -0.91 -18.02
C LYS A 207 9.52 0.30 -18.95
N LEU A 208 10.20 1.35 -18.47
CA LEU A 208 10.54 2.51 -19.28
C LEU A 208 11.50 2.15 -20.42
N ILE A 209 12.47 1.26 -20.17
CA ILE A 209 13.38 0.78 -21.23
C ILE A 209 12.62 -0.06 -22.26
N GLU A 210 11.74 -0.96 -21.83
CA GLU A 210 10.88 -1.72 -22.75
C GLU A 210 9.98 -0.82 -23.62
N THR A 211 9.54 0.34 -23.09
CA THR A 211 8.73 1.33 -23.84
C THR A 211 9.56 2.37 -24.56
N ARG A 212 10.91 2.26 -24.52
CA ARG A 212 11.87 3.18 -25.14
C ARG A 212 11.79 4.62 -24.61
N GLU A 213 11.32 4.78 -23.37
CA GLU A 213 11.21 6.05 -22.66
C GLU A 213 12.52 6.35 -21.90
N TYR A 214 13.63 6.39 -22.64
CA TYR A 214 14.99 6.50 -22.09
C TYR A 214 15.21 7.78 -21.27
N ASP A 215 14.70 8.93 -21.71
CA ASP A 215 14.87 10.20 -20.99
C ASP A 215 14.18 10.16 -19.60
N GLU A 216 13.00 9.55 -19.48
CA GLU A 216 12.34 9.39 -18.18
C GLU A 216 13.05 8.35 -17.31
N ALA A 217 13.64 7.31 -17.91
CA ALA A 217 14.47 6.35 -17.16
C ALA A 217 15.70 7.04 -16.51
N ILE A 218 16.39 7.92 -17.23
CA ILE A 218 17.47 8.75 -16.67
C ILE A 218 16.95 9.61 -15.52
N ASN A 219 15.81 10.27 -15.71
CA ASN A 219 15.18 11.11 -14.67
C ASN A 219 14.87 10.31 -13.39
N VAL A 220 14.35 9.09 -13.53
CA VAL A 220 14.06 8.18 -12.41
C VAL A 220 15.35 7.75 -11.69
N LEU A 221 16.41 7.40 -12.42
CA LEU A 221 17.72 7.08 -11.84
C LEU A 221 18.28 8.26 -11.05
N GLN A 222 18.26 9.47 -11.63
CA GLN A 222 18.72 10.69 -10.96
C GLN A 222 17.89 11.01 -9.71
N GLN A 223 16.58 10.77 -9.73
CA GLN A 223 15.72 10.92 -8.55
C GLN A 223 16.09 9.94 -7.44
N GLY A 224 16.40 8.69 -7.78
CA GLY A 224 16.91 7.68 -6.85
C GLY A 224 18.25 8.09 -6.23
N GLN A 225 19.21 8.51 -7.06
CA GLN A 225 20.53 8.97 -6.61
C GLN A 225 20.42 10.17 -5.66
N LYS A 226 19.57 11.16 -5.99
CA LYS A 226 19.29 12.32 -5.10
C LYS A 226 18.70 11.92 -3.76
N ARG A 227 18.06 10.76 -3.67
CA ARG A 227 17.53 10.17 -2.43
C ARG A 227 18.52 9.27 -1.70
N GLY A 228 19.75 9.18 -2.19
CA GLY A 228 20.81 8.36 -1.62
C GLY A 228 20.74 6.88 -2.03
N VAL A 229 19.97 6.54 -3.07
CA VAL A 229 19.98 5.17 -3.62
C VAL A 229 21.21 4.99 -4.49
N VAL A 230 22.03 4.00 -4.13
CA VAL A 230 23.15 3.54 -4.94
C VAL A 230 22.63 2.45 -5.89
N PHE A 231 22.73 2.72 -7.20
CA PHE A 231 22.41 1.72 -8.22
C PHE A 231 23.66 0.92 -8.53
N THR A 232 23.52 -0.40 -8.63
CA THR A 232 24.64 -1.32 -8.81
C THR A 232 24.57 -1.99 -10.19
N SER A 233 25.55 -2.84 -10.48
CA SER A 233 25.53 -3.69 -11.68
C SER A 233 24.25 -4.52 -11.78
N THR A 234 23.60 -4.84 -10.65
CA THR A 234 22.34 -5.60 -10.62
C THR A 234 21.17 -4.84 -11.25
N THR A 235 21.15 -3.51 -11.19
CA THR A 235 20.19 -2.68 -11.94
C THR A 235 20.67 -2.39 -13.35
N PHE A 236 21.94 -1.99 -13.53
CA PHE A 236 22.41 -1.55 -14.84
C PHE A 236 22.47 -2.67 -15.87
N HIS A 237 22.90 -3.89 -15.49
CA HIS A 237 23.01 -4.99 -16.44
C HIS A 237 21.66 -5.34 -17.10
N PRO A 238 20.55 -5.57 -16.37
CA PRO A 238 19.25 -5.79 -17.01
C PRO A 238 18.80 -4.64 -17.92
N LEU A 239 19.07 -3.39 -17.54
CA LEU A 239 18.67 -2.23 -18.35
C LEU A 239 19.48 -2.13 -19.64
N LEU A 240 20.79 -2.40 -19.60
CA LEU A 240 21.65 -2.45 -20.77
C LEU A 240 21.24 -3.58 -21.72
N THR A 241 21.06 -4.79 -21.21
CA THR A 241 20.62 -5.94 -22.03
C THR A 241 19.31 -5.63 -22.76
N LEU A 242 18.34 -4.98 -22.09
CA LEU A 242 17.09 -4.56 -22.73
C LEU A 242 17.26 -3.42 -23.73
N ALA A 243 18.18 -2.49 -23.48
CA ALA A 243 18.44 -1.37 -24.37
C ALA A 243 19.15 -1.81 -25.67
N GLU A 244 20.00 -2.83 -25.62
CA GLU A 244 20.68 -3.42 -26.79
C GLU A 244 19.71 -4.07 -27.79
N GLU A 245 18.53 -4.51 -27.33
CA GLU A 245 17.47 -5.02 -28.21
C GLU A 245 16.85 -3.92 -29.08
N ASP A 246 17.05 -2.64 -28.76
CA ASP A 246 16.59 -1.54 -29.60
C ASP A 246 17.52 -1.34 -30.80
N THR A 247 17.06 -1.80 -31.97
CA THR A 247 17.74 -1.64 -33.24
C THR A 247 17.73 -0.21 -33.78
N VAL A 248 16.97 0.70 -33.15
CA VAL A 248 16.85 2.10 -33.57
C VAL A 248 17.74 2.98 -32.70
N SER A 249 18.85 3.45 -33.27
CA SER A 249 19.70 4.45 -32.62
C SER A 249 18.96 5.79 -32.54
N THR A 250 18.46 6.11 -31.35
CA THR A 250 17.82 7.39 -31.03
C THR A 250 18.76 8.23 -30.17
N ASP A 251 18.68 9.56 -30.28
CA ASP A 251 19.47 10.47 -29.42
C ASP A 251 19.23 10.19 -27.92
N SER A 252 18.00 9.82 -27.55
CA SER A 252 17.62 9.46 -26.18
C SER A 252 18.28 8.15 -25.73
N LEU A 253 18.39 7.14 -26.61
CA LEU A 253 19.11 5.90 -26.31
C LEU A 253 20.61 6.17 -26.14
N ILE A 254 21.22 6.98 -27.03
CA ILE A 254 22.65 7.34 -26.92
C ILE A 254 22.92 8.05 -25.60
N LYS A 255 22.09 9.03 -25.22
CA LYS A 255 22.18 9.73 -23.92
C LYS A 255 22.06 8.76 -22.75
N PHE A 256 21.14 7.80 -22.82
CA PHE A 256 20.95 6.81 -21.77
C PHE A 256 22.14 5.87 -21.61
N LEU A 257 22.70 5.38 -22.72
CA LEU A 257 23.89 4.53 -22.68
C LEU A 257 25.10 5.29 -22.11
N SER A 258 25.31 6.55 -22.54
CA SER A 258 26.33 7.42 -21.95
C SER A 258 26.13 7.65 -20.45
N PHE A 259 24.89 7.87 -20.02
CA PHE A 259 24.57 8.03 -18.60
C PHE A 259 24.90 6.78 -17.78
N ILE A 260 24.59 5.58 -18.29
CA ILE A 260 24.94 4.33 -17.60
C ILE A 260 26.44 4.13 -17.57
N GLU A 261 27.16 4.41 -18.66
CA GLU A 261 28.62 4.30 -18.71
C GLU A 261 29.28 5.19 -17.65
N ASP A 262 28.87 6.47 -17.57
CA ASP A 262 29.34 7.42 -16.56
C ASP A 262 29.03 6.93 -15.13
N ALA A 263 27.79 6.49 -14.89
CA ALA A 263 27.36 6.01 -13.57
C ALA A 263 28.01 4.68 -13.16
N TRP A 264 28.42 3.86 -14.13
CA TRP A 264 29.09 2.59 -13.88
C TRP A 264 30.56 2.80 -13.48
N GLU A 265 31.27 3.73 -14.13
CA GLU A 265 32.65 4.04 -13.76
C GLU A 265 32.74 4.60 -12.34
N GLU A 266 31.80 5.46 -11.93
CA GLU A 266 31.69 5.94 -10.54
C GLU A 266 31.47 4.82 -9.51
N CYS A 267 30.88 3.69 -9.90
CA CYS A 267 30.68 2.54 -9.01
C CYS A 267 31.95 1.69 -8.82
N LYS A 268 32.86 1.65 -9.80
CA LYS A 268 34.09 0.85 -9.70
C LYS A 268 35.10 1.45 -8.72
N ASP A 269 35.08 2.77 -8.54
CA ASP A 269 36.02 3.46 -7.65
C ASP A 269 35.79 3.15 -6.16
N PHE A 270 34.63 2.60 -5.78
CA PHE A 270 34.36 2.15 -4.40
C PHE A 270 34.94 0.78 -4.05
N ASP A 271 35.29 -0.05 -5.05
CA ASP A 271 35.81 -1.41 -4.81
C ASP A 271 37.35 -1.47 -4.74
N VAL A 272 38.07 -0.34 -4.92
CA VAL A 272 39.54 -0.30 -5.04
C VAL A 272 40.24 0.34 -3.82
N GLU A 273 39.52 0.92 -2.85
CA GLU A 273 40.12 1.52 -1.64
C GLU A 273 40.03 0.66 -0.38
N GLU A 274 40.28 -0.65 -0.46
CA GLU A 274 40.54 -1.44 0.76
C GLU A 274 41.64 -2.50 0.49
N TYR A 275 42.66 -2.52 1.36
CA TYR A 275 43.77 -3.48 1.48
C TYR A 275 45.06 -3.28 0.67
N GLU A 276 45.68 -2.09 0.70
CA GLU A 276 47.14 -2.00 0.67
C GLU A 276 47.64 -0.94 1.66
N ASP A 277 47.59 -1.23 2.95
CA ASP A 277 48.61 -0.75 3.88
C ASP A 277 48.61 -1.62 5.15
N ASP A 278 49.81 -1.85 5.67
CA ASP A 278 50.17 -2.63 6.88
C ASP A 278 50.57 -4.10 6.68
N LEU A 279 51.67 -4.35 5.96
CA LEU A 279 52.64 -5.41 6.30
C LEU A 279 54.02 -5.04 5.74
N ASN A 280 54.63 -3.99 6.30
CA ASN A 280 56.09 -3.78 6.26
C ASN A 280 56.51 -2.96 7.48
N ASP A 281 56.69 -3.66 8.60
CA ASP A 281 57.80 -3.45 9.54
C ASP A 281 57.86 -4.60 10.57
#